data_AF-A0A9E3H3Y3-F1
#
_entry.id   AF-A0A9E3H3Y3-F1
#
_cell.length_a   1.000
_cell.length_b   1.000
_cell.length_c   1.000
_cell.angle_alpha   90.00
_cell.angle_beta   90.00
_cell.angle_gamma   90.00
#
_symmetry.space_group_name_H-M   'P 1'
#
loop_
_entity.id
_entity.type
_entity.pdbx_description
1 polymer ?
#
loop_
_entity_poly.entity_id
_entity_poly.type
_entity_poly.pdbx_seq_one_letter_code
_entity_poly.pdbx_strand_id
1 'polypeptide(L)'
;MPLLSHKFKVGQMVEFLPGPRDANVPRGRYKVQRLMPSETGDPQYRVKHAADSHERVIAESQLAAEPGVWRQASSGNGPIS
;
A
#
# COMPACT_ATOMS: atom_id res chain seq x y z
N MET A 1 -0.74 -15.29 -21.15
CA MET A 1 -1.34 -14.07 -20.56
C MET A 1 -0.51 -13.69 -19.34
N PRO A 2 0.26 -12.59 -19.36
CA PRO A 2 1.04 -12.21 -18.19
C PRO A 2 0.10 -11.64 -17.12
N LEU A 3 0.03 -12.34 -15.98
CA LEU A 3 -0.64 -11.86 -14.78
C LEU A 3 0.08 -10.57 -14.36
N LEU A 4 -0.63 -9.43 -14.38
CA LEU A 4 -0.08 -8.20 -13.84
C LEU A 4 0.35 -8.47 -12.40
N SER A 5 1.66 -8.37 -12.15
CA SER A 5 2.21 -8.61 -10.84
C SER A 5 1.83 -7.44 -9.94
N HIS A 6 0.85 -7.67 -9.07
CA HIS A 6 0.47 -6.70 -8.05
C HIS A 6 1.68 -6.38 -7.15
N LYS A 7 2.10 -5.11 -7.06
CA LYS A 7 3.17 -4.72 -6.13
C LYS A 7 2.75 -4.84 -4.67
N PHE A 8 1.48 -4.63 -4.39
CA PHE A 8 0.93 -4.66 -3.03
C PHE A 8 0.07 -5.90 -2.81
N LYS A 9 0.01 -6.36 -1.55
CA LYS A 9 -0.80 -7.51 -1.14
C LYS A 9 -1.97 -7.10 -0.25
N VAL A 10 -3.02 -7.91 -0.23
CA VAL A 10 -4.12 -7.76 0.73
C VAL A 10 -3.59 -7.84 2.15
N GLY A 11 -3.98 -6.89 2.99
CA GLY A 11 -3.53 -6.74 4.38
C GLY A 11 -2.38 -5.76 4.56
N GLN A 12 -1.70 -5.34 3.48
CA GLN A 12 -0.58 -4.42 3.54
C GLN A 12 -1.04 -2.98 3.81
N MET A 13 -0.25 -2.23 4.58
CA MET A 13 -0.42 -0.78 4.74
C MET A 13 0.29 -0.07 3.59
N VAL A 14 -0.43 0.83 2.94
CA VAL A 14 0.04 1.66 1.84
C VAL A 14 -0.31 3.12 2.13
N GLU A 15 0.49 4.03 1.62
CA GLU A 15 0.20 5.45 1.69
C GLU A 15 -0.47 5.90 0.40
N PHE A 16 -1.57 6.64 0.52
CA PHE A 16 -2.22 7.22 -0.64
C PHE A 16 -1.53 8.53 -1.02
N LEU A 17 -1.10 8.62 -2.28
CA LEU A 17 -0.47 9.80 -2.86
C LEU A 17 -1.49 10.55 -3.73
N PRO A 18 -2.12 11.64 -3.21
CA PRO A 18 -3.00 12.46 -4.04
C PRO A 18 -2.19 13.13 -5.15
N GLY A 19 -2.61 12.91 -6.38
CA GLY A 19 -2.17 13.71 -7.52
C GLY A 19 -2.80 15.12 -7.48
N PRO A 20 -2.40 16.00 -8.42
CA PRO A 20 -2.95 17.36 -8.52
C PRO A 20 -4.47 17.39 -8.77
N ARG A 21 -5.09 16.28 -9.22
CA ARG A 21 -6.55 16.13 -9.39
C ARG A 21 -7.25 15.45 -8.21
N ASP A 22 -6.50 14.88 -7.26
CA ASP A 22 -7.02 14.06 -6.17
C ASP A 22 -6.92 14.74 -4.81
N ALA A 23 -6.86 16.08 -4.78
CA ALA A 23 -6.72 16.88 -3.55
C ALA A 23 -7.85 16.65 -2.53
N ASN A 24 -9.00 16.10 -2.96
CA ASN A 24 -10.14 15.77 -2.11
C ASN A 24 -10.02 14.39 -1.42
N VAL A 25 -9.00 13.60 -1.73
CA VAL A 25 -8.78 12.31 -1.08
C VAL A 25 -7.88 12.52 0.13
N PRO A 26 -8.31 12.12 1.35
CA PRO A 26 -7.51 12.33 2.55
C PRO A 26 -6.19 11.58 2.43
N ARG A 27 -5.09 12.30 2.68
CA ARG A 27 -3.76 11.70 2.77
C ARG A 27 -3.68 10.83 4.00
N GLY A 28 -2.84 9.80 3.94
CA GLY A 28 -2.51 8.97 5.08
C GLY A 28 -2.51 7.50 4.75
N ARG A 29 -2.69 6.71 5.81
CA ARG A 29 -2.51 5.26 5.77
C ARG A 29 -3.79 4.56 5.36
N TYR A 30 -3.66 3.71 4.36
CA TYR A 30 -4.72 2.87 3.87
C TYR A 30 -4.31 1.41 3.94
N LYS A 31 -5.25 0.54 4.29
CA LYS A 31 -5.04 -0.90 4.30
C LYS A 31 -5.59 -1.51 3.02
N VAL A 32 -4.77 -2.25 2.29
CA VAL A 32 -5.23 -3.00 1.11
C VAL A 32 -6.21 -4.08 1.56
N GLN A 33 -7.46 -3.99 1.13
CA GLN A 33 -8.52 -4.96 1.43
C GLN A 33 -8.67 -5.99 0.31
N ARG A 34 -8.46 -5.60 -0.94
CA ARG A 34 -8.62 -6.49 -2.09
C ARG A 34 -7.82 -6.00 -3.30
N LEU A 35 -7.28 -6.94 -4.06
CA LEU A 35 -6.69 -6.70 -5.38
C LEU A 35 -7.81 -6.76 -6.41
N MET A 36 -7.99 -5.71 -7.20
CA MET A 36 -8.97 -5.69 -8.27
C MET A 36 -8.31 -6.14 -9.58
N PRO A 37 -8.96 -7.03 -10.35
CA PRO A 37 -8.49 -7.37 -11.68
C PRO A 37 -8.67 -6.15 -12.59
N SER A 38 -7.59 -5.72 -13.24
CA SER A 38 -7.61 -4.64 -14.22
C SER A 38 -7.40 -5.21 -15.63
N GLU A 39 -8.33 -4.95 -16.55
CA GLU A 39 -8.16 -5.34 -17.96
C GLU A 39 -7.23 -4.41 -18.74
N THR A 40 -7.02 -3.18 -18.26
CA THR A 40 -6.36 -2.09 -19.02
C THR A 40 -4.88 -1.86 -18.66
N GLY A 41 -4.28 -2.70 -17.81
CA GLY A 41 -2.84 -2.65 -17.53
C GLY A 41 -2.40 -1.80 -16.34
N ASP A 42 -3.34 -1.20 -15.59
CA ASP A 42 -3.03 -0.57 -14.29
C ASP A 42 -3.76 -1.33 -13.16
N PRO A 43 -3.02 -2.04 -12.28
CA PRO A 43 -3.63 -2.84 -11.24
C PRO A 43 -4.30 -1.93 -10.21
N GLN A 44 -5.57 -2.20 -9.94
CA GLN A 44 -6.35 -1.43 -8.97
C GLN A 44 -6.40 -2.16 -7.63
N TYR A 45 -6.49 -1.37 -6.57
CA TYR A 45 -6.52 -1.87 -5.20
C TYR A 45 -7.71 -1.25 -4.48
N ARG A 46 -8.53 -2.11 -3.88
CA ARG A 46 -9.52 -1.66 -2.91
C ARG A 46 -8.80 -1.47 -1.58
N VAL A 47 -8.69 -0.23 -1.13
CA VAL A 47 -8.03 0.14 0.11
C VAL A 47 -9.04 0.73 1.09
N LYS A 48 -8.82 0.53 2.39
CA LYS A 48 -9.66 1.08 3.46
C LYS A 48 -8.87 2.10 4.26
N HIS A 49 -9.42 3.30 4.41
CA HIS A 49 -8.77 4.35 5.18
C HIS A 49 -8.70 3.94 6.66
N ALA A 50 -7.52 4.06 7.28
CA ALA A 50 -7.34 3.63 8.67
C ALA A 50 -8.12 4.52 9.66
N ALA A 51 -8.30 5.81 9.36
CA ALA A 51 -8.97 6.74 10.26
C ALA A 51 -10.50 6.82 10.06
N ASP A 52 -10.96 6.74 8.81
CA ASP A 52 -12.37 6.96 8.44
C ASP A 52 -13.10 5.65 8.11
N SER A 53 -12.38 4.52 8.02
CA SER A 53 -12.93 3.23 7.60
C SER A 53 -13.61 3.20 6.21
N HIS A 54 -13.55 4.27 5.42
CA HIS A 54 -14.06 4.27 4.06
C HIS A 54 -13.20 3.42 3.12
N GLU A 55 -13.87 2.60 2.31
CA GLU A 55 -13.24 1.81 1.26
C GLU A 55 -13.25 2.57 -0.06
N ARG A 56 -12.10 2.62 -0.73
CA ARG A 56 -11.93 3.27 -2.03
C ARG A 56 -11.10 2.40 -2.95
N VAL A 57 -11.38 2.47 -4.25
CA VAL A 57 -10.61 1.78 -5.28
C VAL A 57 -9.64 2.78 -5.87
N ILE A 58 -8.35 2.45 -5.81
CA ILE A 58 -7.25 3.34 -6.19
C ILE A 58 -6.29 2.57 -7.09
N ALA A 59 -5.78 3.24 -8.13
CA ALA A 59 -4.74 2.73 -9.01
C ALA A 59 -3.43 2.47 -8.25
N GLU A 60 -2.64 1.49 -8.68
CA GLU A 60 -1.29 1.26 -8.14
C GLU A 60 -0.45 2.53 -8.21
N SER A 61 -0.61 3.28 -9.30
CA SER A 61 0.17 4.47 -9.58
C SER A 61 -0.09 5.62 -8.60
N GLN A 62 -1.17 5.56 -7.82
CA GLN A 62 -1.52 6.52 -6.76
C GLN A 62 -1.26 5.95 -5.35
N LEU A 63 -0.71 4.74 -5.25
CA LEU A 63 -0.34 4.10 -4.00
C LEU A 63 1.17 4.03 -3.87
N ALA A 64 1.68 4.46 -2.73
CA ALA A 64 3.06 4.21 -2.34
C ALA A 64 3.10 3.05 -1.34
N ALA A 65 4.15 2.24 -1.45
CA ALA A 65 4.57 1.45 -0.30
C ALA A 65 4.86 2.45 0.81
N GLU A 66 4.23 2.29 1.97
CA GLU A 66 4.76 2.96 3.15
C GLU A 66 6.25 2.62 3.20
N PRO A 67 7.17 3.60 3.37
CA PRO A 67 8.57 3.30 3.53
C PRO A 67 8.67 2.42 4.77
N GLY A 68 8.72 1.12 4.52
CA GLY A 68 8.87 0.13 5.56
C GLY A 68 10.13 0.52 6.29
N VAL A 69 9.98 0.86 7.57
CA VAL A 69 11.08 0.85 8.52
C VAL A 69 11.85 -0.43 8.23
N TRP A 70 13.01 -0.29 7.58
CA TRP A 70 13.97 -1.36 7.48
C TRP A 70 14.33 -1.66 8.93
N ARG A 71 13.65 -2.65 9.52
CA ARG A 71 14.04 -3.23 10.80
C ARG A 71 15.42 -3.87 10.59
N GLN A 72 16.46 -3.07 10.68
CA GLN A 72 17.76 -3.54 11.16
C GLN A 72 17.67 -3.57 12.68
N ALA A 73 16.90 -4.53 13.19
CA ALA A 73 17.10 -5.03 14.54
C ALA A 73 18.04 -6.23 14.42
N SER A 74 19.31 -5.97 14.11
CA SER A 74 20.38 -6.94 14.31
C SER A 74 20.69 -6.98 15.81
N SER A 75 19.80 -7.62 16.58
CA SER A 75 20.09 -8.03 17.94
C SER A 75 21.04 -9.23 17.87
N GLY A 76 22.34 -8.95 17.99
CA GLY A 76 23.38 -9.94 18.19
C GLY A 76 23.87 -9.86 19.63
N ASN A 77 23.26 -10.68 20.48
CA ASN A 77 23.64 -11.00 21.84
C ASN A 77 25.17 -11.21 21.98
N GLY A 78 25.82 -10.53 22.93
CA GLY A 78 27.23 -10.76 23.25
C GLY A 78 27.43 -12.04 24.06
N PRO A 79 28.54 -12.77 23.89
CA PRO A 79 29.03 -13.70 24.88
C PRO A 79 30.06 -13.03 25.80
N ILE A 80 29.88 -13.33 27.08
CA ILE A 80 30.82 -13.24 28.20
C ILE A 80 32.27 -13.60 27.81
N SER A 81 33.22 -12.87 28.35
CA SER A 81 34.60 -13.32 28.61
C SER A 81 35.09 -12.67 29.89
#